data_AF-A0A426QV15-F1
#
_entry.id   AF-A0A426QV15-F1
#
_cell.length_a   1.000
_cell.length_b   1.000
_cell.length_c   1.000
_cell.angle_alpha   90.00
_cell.angle_beta   90.00
_cell.angle_gamma   90.00
#
_symmetry.space_group_name_H-M   'P 1'
#
loop_
_entity.id
_entity.type
_entity.pdbx_description
1 polymer ?
#
loop_
_entity_poly.entity_id
_entity_poly.type
_entity_poly.pdbx_seq_one_letter_code
_entity_poly.pdbx_strand_id
1 'polypeptide(L)' 'MLPDRYDAVIAAAAEHGATAAGHDLHALHADIAYFAHDDNKAPARLDERIWDGLLAKHTIAAADAVALRID' A
#
# COMPACT_ATOMS: atom_id res chain seq x y z
N MET A 1 -23.85 9.56 0.78
CA MET A 1 -22.74 9.43 1.75
C MET A 1 -21.48 9.26 0.95
N LEU A 2 -20.46 10.11 1.13
CA LEU A 2 -19.13 9.79 0.59
C LEU A 2 -18.69 8.48 1.25
N PRO A 3 -18.11 7.51 0.53
CA PRO A 3 -17.43 6.39 1.20
C PRO A 3 -16.46 6.98 2.22
N ASP A 4 -16.40 6.38 3.41
CA ASP A 4 -15.47 6.80 4.44
C ASP A 4 -14.07 6.88 3.82
N ARG A 5 -13.33 7.96 4.09
CA ARG A 5 -12.00 8.18 3.49
C ARG A 5 -11.10 6.95 3.64
N TYR A 6 -11.29 6.20 4.71
CA TYR A 6 -10.59 4.95 4.98
C TYR A 6 -10.98 3.81 4.03
N ASP A 7 -12.27 3.64 3.70
CA ASP A 7 -12.71 2.64 2.73
C ASP A 7 -12.16 2.95 1.33
N ALA A 8 -12.08 4.23 0.97
CA ALA A 8 -11.46 4.66 -0.30
C ALA A 8 -9.96 4.35 -0.35
N VAL A 9 -9.26 4.39 0.78
CA VAL A 9 -7.84 4.00 0.89
C VAL A 9 -7.69 2.49 0.73
N ILE A 10 -8.51 1.70 1.43
CA ILE A 10 -8.48 0.24 1.33
C ILE A 10 -8.79 -0.22 -0.10
N ALA A 11 -9.83 0.35 -0.70
CA ALA A 11 -10.22 0.02 -2.07
C ALA A 11 -9.10 0.33 -3.07
N ALA A 12 -8.51 1.54 -3.00
CA ALA A 12 -7.42 1.92 -3.88
C ALA A 12 -6.18 1.04 -3.69
N ALA A 13 -5.81 0.70 -2.45
CA ALA A 13 -4.70 -0.22 -2.19
C ALA A 13 -4.94 -1.59 -2.85
N ALA A 14 -6.15 -2.13 -2.75
CA ALA A 14 -6.52 -3.39 -3.37
C ALA A 14 -6.51 -3.32 -4.90
N GLU A 15 -7.00 -2.23 -5.50
CA GLU A 15 -6.97 -2.00 -6.96
C GLU A 15 -5.54 -1.95 -7.51
N HIS A 16 -4.60 -1.44 -6.71
CA HIS A 16 -3.16 -1.41 -7.04
C HIS A 16 -2.40 -2.69 -6.67
N GLY A 17 -3.10 -3.75 -6.26
CA GLY A 17 -2.50 -5.07 -6.00
C GLY A 17 -1.83 -5.22 -4.64
N ALA A 18 -2.09 -4.31 -3.69
CA ALA A 18 -1.64 -4.48 -2.32
C ALA A 18 -2.34 -5.69 -1.68
N THR A 19 -1.57 -6.52 -1.00
CA THR A 19 -2.06 -7.73 -0.33
C THR A 19 -1.38 -7.91 1.02
N ALA A 20 -2.09 -8.49 1.99
CA ALA A 20 -1.53 -8.77 3.32
C ALA A 20 -0.37 -9.77 3.30
N ALA A 21 -0.24 -10.57 2.23
CA ALA A 21 0.85 -11.52 2.06
C ALA A 21 2.15 -10.86 1.52
N GLY A 22 2.02 -9.75 0.78
CA GLY A 22 3.15 -9.07 0.16
C GLY A 22 3.48 -7.71 0.77
N HIS A 23 2.57 -7.13 1.57
CA HIS A 23 2.67 -5.74 2.00
C HIS A 23 2.20 -5.54 3.45
N ASP A 24 2.84 -4.61 4.16
CA ASP A 24 2.33 -4.08 5.42
C ASP A 24 1.15 -3.15 5.11
N LEU A 25 -0.05 -3.70 5.10
CA LEU A 25 -1.27 -2.94 4.79
C LEU A 25 -1.54 -1.80 5.77
N HIS A 26 -1.13 -1.94 7.04
CA HIS A 26 -1.39 -0.89 8.03
C HIS A 26 -0.54 0.36 7.72
N ALA A 27 0.76 0.16 7.52
CA ALA A 27 1.68 1.24 7.16
C ALA A 27 1.39 1.80 5.76
N LEU A 28 1.01 0.94 4.81
CA LEU A 28 0.63 1.34 3.47
C LEU A 28 -0.63 2.23 3.47
N HIS A 29 -1.70 1.84 4.17
CA HIS A 29 -2.92 2.64 4.23
C HIS A 29 -2.68 4.02 4.86
N ALA A 30 -1.81 4.11 5.88
CA ALA A 30 -1.47 5.38 6.51
C ALA A 30 -0.76 6.33 5.52
N ASP A 31 0.20 5.83 4.75
CA ASP A 31 0.92 6.64 3.76
C ASP A 31 0.01 7.04 2.59
N ILE A 32 -0.85 6.15 2.08
CA ILE A 32 -1.83 6.49 1.04
C ILE A 32 -2.73 7.63 1.52
N ALA A 33 -3.23 7.55 2.76
CA ALA A 33 -4.06 8.60 3.34
C ALA A 33 -3.31 9.94 3.46
N TYR A 34 -2.02 9.88 3.85
CA TYR A 34 -1.15 11.06 3.92
C TYR A 34 -0.97 11.72 2.55
N PHE A 35 -0.53 10.98 1.53
CA PHE A 35 -0.28 11.55 0.20
C PHE A 35 -1.56 12.02 -0.48
N ALA A 36 -2.67 11.30 -0.31
CA ALA A 36 -3.97 11.74 -0.84
C ALA A 36 -4.41 13.06 -0.19
N HIS A 37 -4.12 13.25 1.10
CA HIS A 37 -4.39 14.50 1.79
C HIS A 37 -3.48 15.64 1.35
N ASP A 38 -2.17 15.40 1.25
CA ASP A 38 -1.16 16.39 0.85
C ASP A 38 -1.40 16.92 -0.57
N ASP A 39 -1.71 16.02 -1.51
CA ASP A 39 -2.05 16.37 -2.89
C ASP A 39 -3.50 16.88 -3.07
N ASN A 40 -4.33 16.84 -2.01
CA ASN A 40 -5.77 17.08 -2.06
C ASN A 40 -6.47 16.27 -3.17
N LYS A 41 -6.09 15.00 -3.32
CA LYS A 41 -6.60 14.04 -4.32
C LYS A 41 -7.36 12.90 -3.63
N ALA A 42 -8.17 12.19 -4.42
CA ALA A 42 -8.68 10.89 -3.98
C ALA A 42 -7.53 9.86 -3.98
N PRO A 43 -7.52 8.87 -3.07
CA PRO A 43 -6.50 7.81 -3.03
C PRO A 43 -6.26 7.15 -4.40
N ALA A 44 -7.35 6.80 -5.10
CA ALA A 44 -7.30 6.20 -6.43
C ALA A 44 -6.77 7.13 -7.56
N ARG A 45 -6.53 8.42 -7.27
CA ARG A 45 -6.02 9.41 -8.22
C ARG A 45 -4.59 9.85 -7.92
N LEU A 46 -3.92 9.20 -6.97
CA LEU A 46 -2.49 9.41 -6.75
C LEU A 46 -1.71 9.00 -8.01
N ASP A 47 -0.60 9.71 -8.24
CA ASP A 47 0.28 9.44 -9.39
C ASP A 47 0.90 8.04 -9.30
N GLU A 48 1.04 7.35 -10.43
CA GLU A 48 1.58 5.98 -10.49
C GLU A 48 2.97 5.86 -9.85
N ARG A 49 3.80 6.91 -9.95
CA ARG A 49 5.11 6.97 -9.29
C ARG A 49 5.02 6.97 -7.76
N ILE A 50 3.99 7.58 -7.20
CA ILE A 50 3.73 7.54 -5.75
C ILE A 50 3.33 6.12 -5.39
N TRP A 51 2.44 5.50 -6.16
CA TRP A 51 2.04 4.11 -5.95
C TRP A 51 3.21 3.13 -6.00
N ASP A 52 4.05 3.20 -7.03
CA ASP A 52 5.25 2.34 -7.14
C ASP A 52 6.17 2.51 -5.91
N GLY A 53 6.37 3.75 -5.47
CA GLY A 53 7.16 4.06 -4.28
C GLY A 53 6.55 3.52 -2.99
N LEU A 54 5.23 3.64 -2.82
CA LEU A 54 4.49 3.14 -1.66
C LEU A 54 4.50 1.61 -1.61
N LEU A 55 4.21 0.94 -2.72
CA LEU A 55 4.21 -0.52 -2.80
C LEU A 55 5.61 -1.07 -2.51
N ALA A 56 6.65 -0.51 -3.13
CA ALA A 56 8.03 -0.93 -2.89
C ALA A 56 8.47 -0.71 -1.44
N LYS A 57 8.14 0.45 -0.85
CA LYS A 57 8.46 0.79 0.54
C LYS A 57 7.83 -0.18 1.54
N HIS A 58 6.58 -0.58 1.29
CA HIS A 58 5.79 -1.42 2.18
C HIS A 58 5.81 -2.90 1.83
N THR A 59 6.63 -3.30 0.85
CA THR A 59 6.81 -4.71 0.51
C THR A 59 7.41 -5.44 1.72
N ILE A 60 6.72 -6.46 2.21
CA ILE A 60 7.28 -7.36 3.21
C ILE A 60 8.26 -8.25 2.48
N ALA A 61 9.56 -7.98 2.65
CA ALA A 61 10.59 -8.91 2.19
C ALA A 61 10.28 -10.27 2.80
N ALA A 62 10.08 -11.29 1.96
CA ALA A 62 9.88 -12.65 2.42
C ALA A 62 11.14 -13.08 3.18
N ALA A 63 11.12 -12.87 4.49
CA ALA A 63 12.20 -13.22 5.39
C ALA A 63 12.22 -14.74 5.63
N ASP A 64 12.11 -15.58 4.59
CA ASP A 64 12.36 -17.03 4.70
C ASP A 64 12.42 -17.79 3.37
N ALA A 65 13.29 -17.39 2.42
CA ALA A 65 13.63 -18.28 1.28
C ALA A 65 15.10 -18.73 1.28
N VAL A 66 15.92 -18.22 2.21
CA VAL A 66 17.37 -18.48 2.28
C VAL A 66 17.80 -19.13 3.61
N ALA A 67 16.89 -19.33 4.58
CA ALA A 67 17.22 -20.13 5.77
C ALA A 67 17.00 -21.64 5.58
N LEU A 68 16.16 -22.07 4.62
CA LEU A 68 15.83 -23.49 4.39
C LEU A 68 16.78 -24.20 3.41
N ARG A 69 18.06 -23.79 3.31
CA ARG A 69 19.05 -24.44 2.44
C ARG A 69 20.41 -24.72 3.08
N ILE A 70 20.50 -24.59 4.41
CA ILE A 70 21.67 -25.00 5.19
C ILE A 70 21.17 -25.87 6.35
N ASP A 71 20.96 -27.16 6.07
CA ASP A 71 21.62 -28.33 6.69
C ASP A 71 20.93 -29.62 6.20
#